data_AF-A0A9D6DEC6-F1
#
_entry.id   AF-A0A9D6DEC6-F1
#
_cell.length_a   1.000
_cell.length_b   1.000
_cell.length_c   1.000
_cell.angle_alpha   90.00
_cell.angle_beta   90.00
_cell.angle_gamma   90.00
#
_symmetry.space_group_name_H-M   'P 1'
#
loop_
_entity.id
_entity.type
_entity.pdbx_description
1 polymer ?
#
loop_
_entity_poly.entity_id
_entity_poly.type
_entity_poly.pdbx_seq_one_letter_code
_entity_poly.pdbx_strand_id
1 'polypeptide(L)'
;MTAREVEAALLTRCAAVARSVAPEAQDQREANVFRVAAIVMQSRFPRESGNLMAASETYFATHPDERLVSGEIVRNGWITSLPRLRDMLSQRLS
;
A
#
# COMPACT_ATOMS: atom_id res chain seq x y z
N MET A 1 -1.27 20.03 -1.47
CA MET A 1 -1.04 18.70 -2.07
C MET A 1 -2.36 18.21 -2.63
N THR A 2 -2.41 17.83 -3.90
CA THR A 2 -3.62 17.31 -4.55
C THR A 2 -3.79 15.82 -4.27
N ALA A 3 -5.00 15.28 -4.43
CA ALA A 3 -5.25 13.84 -4.29
C ALA A 3 -4.36 12.99 -5.24
N ARG A 4 -4.02 13.53 -6.42
CA ARG A 4 -3.12 12.89 -7.37
C ARG A 4 -1.68 12.83 -6.87
N GLU A 5 -1.20 13.89 -6.23
CA GLU A 5 0.15 13.92 -5.63
C GLU A 5 0.26 12.95 -4.46
N VAL A 6 -0.79 12.88 -3.62
CA VAL A 6 -0.88 11.91 -2.52
C VAL A 6 -0.84 10.47 -3.04
N GLU A 7 -1.68 10.16 -4.04
CA GLU A 7 -1.70 8.83 -4.66
C GLU A 7 -0.35 8.48 -5.29
N ALA A 8 0.30 9.43 -5.99
CA ALA A 8 1.60 9.21 -6.62
C ALA A 8 2.71 8.94 -5.60
N ALA A 9 2.71 9.65 -4.47
CA ALA A 9 3.64 9.43 -3.36
C ALA A 9 3.45 8.03 -2.74
N LEU A 10 2.20 7.65 -2.48
CA LEU A 10 1.87 6.33 -1.94
C LEU A 10 2.24 5.20 -2.90
N LEU A 11 1.99 5.36 -4.19
CA LEU A 11 2.41 4.38 -5.20
C LEU A 11 3.93 4.20 -5.25
N THR A 12 4.68 5.28 -5.10
CA THR A 12 6.16 5.25 -5.02
C THR A 12 6.62 4.49 -3.78
N ARG A 13 6.03 4.79 -2.62
CA ARG A 13 6.32 4.10 -1.36
C ARG A 13 5.99 2.61 -1.43
N CYS A 14 4.82 2.25 -1.95
CA CYS A 14 4.45 0.85 -2.21
C CYS A 14 5.49 0.13 -3.06
N ALA A 15 5.93 0.72 -4.17
CA ALA A 15 6.91 0.09 -5.05
C ALA A 15 8.29 -0.10 -4.35
N ALA A 16 8.70 0.87 -3.53
CA ALA A 16 9.96 0.78 -2.78
C ALA A 16 9.92 -0.32 -1.71
N VAL A 17 8.83 -0.41 -0.94
CA VAL A 17 8.63 -1.45 0.09
C VAL A 17 8.44 -2.83 -0.55
N ALA A 18 7.67 -2.92 -1.64
CA ALA A 18 7.51 -4.13 -2.43
C ALA A 18 8.86 -4.72 -2.88
N ARG A 19 9.82 -3.86 -3.24
CA ARG A 19 11.19 -4.26 -3.64
C ARG A 19 12.16 -4.43 -2.46
N SER A 20 11.69 -4.33 -1.20
CA SER A 20 12.51 -4.36 0.01
C SER A 20 13.59 -3.27 0.08
N VAL A 21 13.38 -2.15 -0.62
CA VAL A 21 14.33 -1.02 -0.64
C VAL A 21 14.03 -0.01 0.47
N ALA A 22 12.76 0.10 0.86
CA ALA A 22 12.30 1.01 1.90
C ALA A 22 11.93 0.25 3.18
N PRO A 23 12.05 0.91 4.35
CA PRO A 23 11.61 0.36 5.63
C PRO A 23 10.08 0.26 5.70
N GLU A 24 9.59 -0.19 6.85
CA GLU A 24 8.19 -0.37 7.21
C GLU A 24 7.30 0.87 6.96
N ALA A 25 5.98 0.69 7.09
CA ALA A 25 5.04 1.79 6.99
C ALA A 25 5.34 2.88 8.05
N GLN A 26 5.28 4.14 7.63
CA GLN A 26 5.62 5.28 8.49
C GLN A 26 4.41 5.88 9.22
N ASP A 27 3.22 5.65 8.68
CA ASP A 27 1.97 6.18 9.20
C ASP A 27 0.80 5.23 8.93
N GLN A 28 -0.34 5.51 9.56
CA GLN A 28 -1.61 4.78 9.37
C GLN A 28 -1.94 4.57 7.89
N ARG A 29 -1.74 5.60 7.08
CA ARG A 29 -2.15 5.64 5.69
C ARG A 29 -1.29 4.69 4.85
N GLU A 30 0.03 4.74 5.01
CA GLU A 30 0.94 3.80 4.35
C GLU A 30 0.62 2.36 4.75
N ALA A 31 0.45 2.08 6.05
CA ALA A 31 0.19 0.74 6.53
C ALA A 31 -1.09 0.15 5.91
N ASN A 32 -2.17 0.94 5.88
CA ASN A 32 -3.43 0.51 5.26
C ASN A 32 -3.32 0.35 3.75
N VAL A 33 -2.63 1.25 3.06
CA VAL A 33 -2.43 1.17 1.61
C VAL A 33 -1.53 -0.03 1.25
N PHE A 34 -0.49 -0.31 2.02
CA PHE A 34 0.40 -1.47 1.81
C PHE A 34 -0.36 -2.78 1.97
N ARG A 35 -1.17 -2.91 3.02
CA ARG A 35 -2.00 -4.10 3.26
C ARG A 35 -2.94 -4.38 2.09
N VAL A 36 -3.62 -3.34 1.58
CA VAL A 36 -4.53 -3.50 0.44
C VAL A 36 -3.78 -3.72 -0.87
N ALA A 37 -2.64 -3.05 -1.08
CA ALA A 37 -1.76 -3.29 -2.22
C ALA A 37 -1.29 -4.75 -2.24
N ALA A 38 -0.89 -5.32 -1.10
CA ALA A 38 -0.53 -6.74 -0.99
C ALA A 38 -1.66 -7.65 -1.47
N ILE A 39 -2.88 -7.47 -0.93
CA ILE A 39 -4.05 -8.28 -1.31
C ILE A 39 -4.30 -8.25 -2.84
N VAL A 40 -4.24 -7.08 -3.47
CA VAL A 40 -4.52 -6.97 -4.91
C VAL A 40 -3.35 -7.43 -5.79
N MET A 41 -2.12 -7.50 -5.24
CA MET A 41 -0.90 -7.92 -5.96
C MET A 41 -0.55 -9.40 -5.77
N GLN A 42 -1.15 -10.09 -4.80
CA GLN A 42 -0.76 -11.44 -4.37
C GLN A 42 -0.63 -12.46 -5.52
N SER A 43 -1.50 -12.38 -6.53
CA SER A 43 -1.53 -13.36 -7.62
C SER A 43 -0.45 -13.14 -8.67
N ARG A 44 -0.01 -11.88 -8.86
CA ARG A 44 0.93 -11.49 -9.91
C ARG A 44 2.35 -11.31 -9.40
N PHE A 45 2.49 -10.82 -8.17
CA PHE A 45 3.76 -10.47 -7.54
C PHE A 45 3.78 -10.99 -6.09
N PRO A 46 3.86 -12.32 -5.88
CA PRO A 46 3.70 -12.92 -4.56
C PRO A 46 4.79 -12.50 -3.57
N ARG A 47 6.02 -12.29 -4.03
CA ARG A 47 7.15 -11.83 -3.19
C ARG A 47 6.92 -10.40 -2.72
N GLU A 48 6.62 -9.50 -3.66
CA GLU A 48 6.35 -8.09 -3.43
C GLU A 48 5.12 -7.89 -2.53
N SER A 49 4.09 -8.71 -2.76
CA SER A 49 2.91 -8.78 -1.89
C SER A 49 3.28 -9.18 -0.47
N GLY A 50 4.15 -10.18 -0.30
CA GLY A 50 4.64 -10.59 1.01
C GLY A 50 5.37 -9.46 1.73
N ASN A 51 6.23 -8.72 1.02
CA ASN A 51 6.95 -7.58 1.56
C ASN A 51 6.01 -6.45 2.01
N LEU A 52 5.02 -6.10 1.18
CA LEU A 52 4.01 -5.10 1.52
C LEU A 52 3.17 -5.52 2.73
N MET A 53 2.76 -6.79 2.79
CA MET A 53 2.00 -7.32 3.92
C MET A 53 2.81 -7.24 5.20
N ALA A 54 4.05 -7.74 5.18
CA ALA A 54 4.94 -7.71 6.34
C ALA A 54 5.16 -6.27 6.86
N ALA A 55 5.45 -5.32 5.96
CA ALA A 55 5.62 -3.91 6.33
C ALA A 55 4.36 -3.29 6.97
N SER A 56 3.17 -3.70 6.53
CA SER A 56 1.91 -3.25 7.15
C SER A 56 1.67 -3.91 8.51
N GLU A 57 1.96 -5.21 8.64
CA GLU A 57 1.76 -5.96 9.87
C GLU A 57 2.69 -5.48 10.98
N THR A 58 3.95 -5.16 10.67
CA THR A 58 4.87 -4.62 11.69
C THR A 58 4.37 -3.28 12.25
N TYR A 59 3.87 -2.38 11.40
CA TYR A 59 3.28 -1.12 11.87
C TYR A 59 2.05 -1.37 12.77
N PHE A 60 1.14 -2.24 12.33
CA PHE A 60 -0.07 -2.52 13.10
C PHE A 60 0.17 -3.35 14.37
N ALA A 61 1.30 -4.03 14.51
CA ALA A 61 1.67 -4.68 15.76
C ALA A 61 1.85 -3.66 16.90
N THR A 62 2.22 -2.42 16.56
CA THR A 62 2.36 -1.30 17.51
C THR A 62 1.14 -0.36 17.50
N HIS A 63 0.37 -0.35 16.41
CA HIS A 63 -0.81 0.52 16.22
C HIS A 63 -2.06 -0.28 15.77
N PRO A 64 -2.57 -1.23 16.56
CA PRO A 64 -3.63 -2.14 16.11
C PRO A 64 -4.95 -1.43 15.74
N ASP A 65 -5.29 -0.35 16.45
CA ASP A 65 -6.53 0.41 16.27
C ASP A 65 -6.55 1.26 15.00
N GLU A 66 -5.40 1.40 14.33
CA GLU A 66 -5.28 2.20 13.11
C GLU A 66 -5.63 1.41 11.84
N ARG A 67 -5.98 0.12 11.96
CA ARG A 67 -6.43 -0.71 10.84
C ARG A 67 -7.80 -0.27 10.34
N LEU A 68 -7.88 0.07 9.06
CA LEU A 68 -9.12 0.48 8.40
C LEU A 68 -9.63 -0.61 7.45
N VAL A 69 -10.94 -0.62 7.22
CA VAL A 69 -11.53 -1.43 6.14
C VAL A 69 -11.19 -0.80 4.78
N SER A 70 -11.05 -1.62 3.73
CA SER A 70 -10.56 -1.15 2.41
C SER A 70 -11.40 -0.03 1.80
N GLY A 71 -12.69 0.04 2.11
CA GLY A 71 -13.59 1.12 1.67
C GLY A 71 -13.22 2.50 2.24
N GLU A 72 -12.68 2.55 3.47
CA GLU A 72 -12.23 3.81 4.10
C GLU A 72 -11.00 4.40 3.38
N ILE A 73 -10.12 3.56 2.84
CA ILE A 73 -8.90 4.01 2.14
C ILE A 73 -9.26 4.81 0.87
N VAL A 74 -10.31 4.37 0.16
CA VAL A 74 -10.83 5.08 -1.02
C VAL A 74 -11.59 6.33 -0.58
N ARG A 75 -12.43 6.24 0.46
CA ARG A 75 -13.17 7.40 1.00
C ARG A 75 -12.25 8.52 1.48
N ASN A 76 -11.11 8.16 2.08
CA ASN A 76 -10.09 9.10 2.55
C ASN A 76 -9.24 9.70 1.41
N GLY A 77 -9.46 9.27 0.16
CA GLY A 77 -8.75 9.80 -1.01
C GLY A 77 -7.26 9.43 -1.08
N TRP A 78 -6.82 8.41 -0.33
CA TRP A 78 -5.43 7.94 -0.35
C TRP A 78 -5.12 7.17 -1.64
N ILE A 79 -6.12 6.48 -2.17
CA ILE A 79 -6.09 5.86 -3.50
C ILE A 79 -7.40 6.18 -4.21
N THR A 80 -7.37 6.25 -5.54
CA THR A 80 -8.60 6.48 -6.33
C THR A 80 -9.49 5.23 -6.35
N SER A 81 -8.90 4.04 -6.54
CA SER A 81 -9.61 2.76 -6.56
C SER A 81 -8.66 1.57 -6.49
N LEU A 82 -9.17 0.40 -6.09
CA LEU A 82 -8.38 -0.84 -6.04
C LEU A 82 -7.87 -1.29 -7.41
N PRO A 83 -8.68 -1.28 -8.50
CA PRO A 83 -8.19 -1.67 -9.82
C PRO A 83 -7.07 -0.75 -10.31
N ARG A 84 -7.19 0.57 -10.09
CA ARG A 84 -6.15 1.53 -10.48
C ARG A 84 -4.86 1.30 -9.69
N LEU A 85 -4.95 1.09 -8.38
CA LEU A 85 -3.81 0.77 -7.52
C LEU A 85 -3.06 -0.46 -8.07
N ARG A 86 -3.80 -1.54 -8.36
CA ARG A 86 -3.28 -2.77 -8.94
C ARG A 86 -2.56 -2.52 -10.26
N ASP A 87 -3.19 -1.81 -11.18
CA ASP A 87 -2.66 -1.58 -12.53
C ASP A 87 -1.39 -0.71 -12.47
N MET A 88 -1.40 0.35 -11.65
CA MET A 88 -0.27 1.27 -11.47
C MET A 88 0.93 0.64 -10.74
N LEU A 89 0.68 -0.26 -9.78
CA LEU A 89 1.75 -1.03 -9.16
C LEU A 89 2.29 -2.11 -10.11
N SER A 90 1.42 -2.76 -10.87
CA SER A 90 1.85 -3.76 -11.86
C SER A 90 2.79 -3.17 -12.90
N GLN A 91 2.54 -1.93 -13.35
CA GLN A 91 3.42 -1.22 -14.28
C GLN A 91 4.77 -0.82 -13.65
N ARG A 92 4.83 -0.59 -12.34
CA ARG A 92 6.06 -0.22 -11.63
C ARG A 92 6.91 -1.43 -11.21
N LEU A 93 6.28 -2.59 -11.07
CA LEU A 93 6.91 -3.83 -10.59
C LEU A 93 7.27 -4.81 -11.70
N SER A 94 6.68 -4.66 -12.89
CA SER A 94 7.10 -5.37 -14.10
C SER A 94 8.53 -5.06 -14.51
#